data_AF-A0A2M6ZR94-F1
#
_entry.id   AF-A0A2M6ZR94-F1
#
_cell.length_a   1.000
_cell.length_b   1.000
_cell.length_c   1.000
_cell.angle_alpha   90.00
_cell.angle_beta   90.00
_cell.angle_gamma   90.00
#
_symmetry.space_group_name_H-M   'P 1'
#
loop_
_entity.id
_entity.type
_entity.pdbx_description
1 polymer ?
#
loop_
_entity_poly.entity_id
_entity_poly.type
_entity_poly.pdbx_seq_one_letter_code
_entity_poly.pdbx_strand_id
1 'polypeptide(L)' 'MNCGAVSKQIQAELLREAKGTGADVLVTACPKCQIHLKCAMHDEKLGEELQMEIQDIAGLVASALAKE' A
#
# COMPACT_ATOMS: atom_id res chain seq x y z
N MET A 1 -13.67 12.86 -0.13
CA MET A 1 -13.15 11.60 0.46
C MET A 1 -12.41 11.98 1.73
N ASN A 2 -12.95 11.64 2.90
CA ASN A 2 -12.42 12.06 4.19
C ASN A 2 -11.59 10.93 4.82
N CYS A 3 -10.56 11.30 5.61
CA CYS A 3 -9.72 10.36 6.35
C CYS A 3 -10.34 10.05 7.73
N GLY A 4 -11.46 9.32 7.73
CA GLY A 4 -12.16 8.92 8.94
C GLY A 4 -11.78 7.52 9.41
N ALA A 5 -12.26 7.12 10.60
CA ALA A 5 -12.02 5.81 11.18
C ALA A 5 -12.42 4.65 10.23
N VAL A 6 -13.55 4.78 9.53
CA VAL A 6 -14.01 3.80 8.54
C VAL A 6 -13.02 3.68 7.38
N SER A 7 -12.55 4.80 6.84
CA SER A 7 -11.56 4.80 5.75
C SER A 7 -10.27 4.10 6.19
N LYS A 8 -9.81 4.36 7.42
CA LYS A 8 -8.61 3.71 8.00
C LYS A 8 -8.80 2.20 8.15
N GLN A 9 -9.97 1.76 8.59
CA GLN A 9 -10.27 0.33 8.71
C GLN A 9 -10.17 -0.38 7.35
N ILE A 10 -10.76 0.20 6.30
CA ILE A 10 -10.68 -0.34 4.94
C ILE A 10 -9.22 -0.41 4.46
N GLN A 11 -8.42 0.62 4.74
CA GLN A 11 -7.00 0.63 4.36
C GLN A 11 -6.22 -0.49 5.07
N ALA A 12 -6.47 -0.73 6.35
CA ALA A 12 -5.86 -1.81 7.10
C ALA A 12 -6.28 -3.20 6.58
N GLU A 13 -7.57 -3.40 6.27
CA GLU A 13 -8.08 -4.65 5.70
C GLU A 13 -7.42 -4.96 4.35
N LEU A 14 -7.35 -3.99 3.45
CA LEU A 14 -6.68 -4.16 2.14
C LEU A 14 -5.20 -4.53 2.27
N LEU A 15 -4.48 -3.94 3.23
CA LEU A 15 -3.08 -4.28 3.48
C LEU A 15 -2.93 -5.70 4.04
N ARG A 16 -3.83 -6.13 4.93
CA ARG A 16 -3.85 -7.52 5.42
C ARG A 16 -4.16 -8.51 4.31
N GLU A 17 -5.11 -8.20 3.44
CA GLU A 17 -5.43 -9.03 2.27
C GLU A 17 -4.22 -9.13 1.32
N ALA A 18 -3.60 -8.00 0.98
CA ALA A 18 -2.42 -7.97 0.13
C ALA A 18 -1.27 -8.80 0.72
N LYS A 19 -0.97 -8.63 2.01
CA LYS A 19 0.04 -9.42 2.72
C LYS A 19 -0.33 -10.91 2.80
N GLY A 20 -1.61 -11.23 2.95
CA GLY A 20 -2.13 -12.60 2.97
C GLY A 20 -1.94 -13.36 1.66
N THR A 21 -1.73 -12.66 0.54
CA THR A 21 -1.38 -13.31 -0.74
C THR A 21 0.04 -13.89 -0.77
N GLY A 22 0.92 -13.47 0.16
CA GLY A 22 2.34 -13.80 0.14
C GLY A 22 3.16 -12.99 -0.86
N ALA A 23 2.59 -11.95 -1.48
CA ALA A 23 3.32 -11.07 -2.38
C ALA A 23 4.30 -10.15 -1.64
N ASP A 24 5.48 -9.94 -2.23
CA ASP A 24 6.50 -9.04 -1.68
C ASP A 24 6.14 -7.55 -1.85
N VAL A 25 5.41 -7.21 -2.92
CA VAL A 25 5.12 -5.82 -3.32
C VAL A 25 3.65 -5.67 -3.71
N LEU A 26 2.98 -4.66 -3.13
CA LEU A 26 1.67 -4.18 -3.57
C LEU A 26 1.83 -3.06 -4.61
N VAL A 27 1.37 -3.31 -5.83
CA VAL A 27 1.43 -2.34 -6.93
C VAL A 27 0.14 -1.54 -7.01
N THR A 28 0.25 -0.21 -7.14
CA THR A 28 -0.90 0.70 -7.20
C THR A 28 -0.89 1.56 -8.47
N ALA A 29 -2.07 1.85 -9.01
CA ALA A 29 -2.23 2.74 -10.17
C ALA A 29 -2.80 4.12 -9.79
N CYS A 30 -3.12 4.34 -8.52
CA CYS A 30 -3.70 5.58 -8.01
C CYS A 30 -2.80 6.18 -6.93
N PRO A 31 -2.21 7.37 -7.14
CA PRO A 31 -1.36 8.02 -6.16
C PRO A 31 -2.05 8.23 -4.81
N LYS A 32 -3.36 8.52 -4.82
CA LYS A 32 -4.15 8.69 -3.59
C LYS A 32 -4.28 7.37 -2.80
N CYS A 33 -4.48 6.25 -3.48
CA CYS A 33 -4.51 4.94 -2.83
C CYS A 33 -3.14 4.62 -2.22
N GLN A 34 -2.07 4.84 -2.97
CA GLN A 34 -0.69 4.65 -2.48
C GLN A 34 -0.43 5.46 -1.20
N ILE A 35 -0.78 6.76 -1.21
CA ILE A 35 -0.60 7.65 -0.05
C ILE A 35 -1.37 7.14 1.17
N HIS A 36 -2.63 6.73 1.01
CA HIS A 36 -3.44 6.30 2.15
C HIS A 36 -3.04 4.94 2.70
N LEU A 37 -2.64 4.01 1.85
CA LEU A 37 -2.11 2.73 2.30
C LEU A 37 -0.79 2.93 3.06
N LYS A 38 0.11 3.78 2.55
CA LYS A 38 1.31 4.19 3.29
C LYS A 38 0.96 4.92 4.58
N CYS A 39 -0.06 5.77 4.60
CA CYS A 39 -0.51 6.44 5.83
C CYS A 39 -1.02 5.45 6.89
N ALA A 40 -1.78 4.42 6.49
CA ALA A 40 -2.25 3.38 7.40
C ALA A 40 -1.11 2.58 8.04
N MET A 41 0.02 2.41 7.34
CA MET A 41 1.24 1.81 7.90
C MET A 41 1.92 2.67 8.97
N HIS A 42 1.57 3.95 9.10
CA HIS A 42 2.06 4.83 10.16
C HIS A 42 1.07 4.94 11.33
N ASP A 43 0.00 4.15 11.34
CA ASP A 43 -0.91 4.11 12.48
C ASP A 43 -0.20 3.54 13.71
N GLU A 44 -0.32 4.18 14.87
CA GLU A 44 0.44 3.80 16.07
C GLU A 44 0.13 2.38 16.57
N LYS A 45 -1.05 1.85 16.27
CA LYS A 45 -1.50 0.54 16.77
C LYS A 45 -1.34 -0.56 15.74
N LEU A 46 -1.63 -0.24 14.48
CA LEU A 46 -1.68 -1.22 13.39
C LEU A 46 -0.44 -1.14 12.49
N GLY A 47 0.34 -0.07 12.55
CA GLY A 47 1.39 0.20 11.58
C GLY A 47 2.41 -0.92 11.44
N GLU A 48 2.86 -1.51 12.55
CA GLU A 48 3.83 -2.60 12.54
C GLU A 48 3.32 -3.86 11.83
N GLU A 49 2.07 -4.28 12.07
CA GLU A 49 1.52 -5.46 11.40
C GLU A 49 1.26 -5.24 9.91
N LEU A 50 0.97 -4.00 9.51
CA LEU A 50 0.59 -3.61 8.16
C LEU A 50 1.77 -3.34 7.22
N GLN A 51 3.03 -3.34 7.71
CA GLN A 51 4.20 -3.07 6.89
C GLN A 51 4.30 -4.06 5.71
N MET A 52 4.45 -3.50 4.50
CA MET A 52 4.79 -4.18 3.25
C MET A 52 5.28 -3.16 2.20
N GLU A 53 5.98 -3.61 1.17
CA GLU A 53 6.45 -2.72 0.11
C GLU A 53 5.29 -2.28 -0.80
N ILE A 54 5.24 -0.99 -1.13
CA ILE A 54 4.23 -0.43 -2.05
C ILE A 54 4.91 0.41 -3.13
N GLN A 55 4.69 0.00 -4.38
CA GLN A 55 5.18 0.70 -5.57
C GLN A 55 4.02 1.19 -6.45
N ASP A 56 4.22 2.27 -7.19
CA ASP A 56 3.29 2.68 -8.23
C ASP A 56 3.60 1.96 -9.56
N ILE A 57 2.58 1.79 -10.39
CA ILE A 57 2.71 1.05 -11.65
C ILE A 57 3.68 1.69 -12.63
N ALA A 58 3.78 3.02 -12.66
CA ALA A 58 4.70 3.71 -13.57
C ALA A 58 6.15 3.48 -13.15
N GLY A 59 6.44 3.57 -11.85
CA GLY A 59 7.73 3.23 -11.27
C GLY A 59 8.13 1.78 -11.54
N LEU A 60 7.21 0.83 -11.37
CA LEU A 60 7.48 -0.59 -11.66
C LEU A 60 7.86 -0.81 -13.12
N VAL A 61 7.08 -0.25 -14.05
CA VAL A 61 7.35 -0.35 -15.49
C VAL A 61 8.68 0.30 -15.84
N ALA A 62 8.97 1.49 -15.31
CA ALA A 62 10.24 2.17 -15.53
C ALA A 62 11.43 1.33 -15.04
N SER A 63 11.33 0.72 -13.85
CA SER A 63 12.38 -0.16 -13.32
C SER A 63 12.57 -1.43 -14.15
N ALA A 64 11.51 -1.95 -14.78
CA ALA A 64 11.61 -3.10 -15.66
C ALA A 64 12.28 -2.76 -17.00
N LEU A 65 12.04 -1.55 -17.52
CA LEU A 65 12.65 -1.06 -18.77
C LEU A 65 14.11 -0.60 -18.60
N ALA A 66 14.50 -0.18 -17.40
CA ALA A 66 15.85 0.30 -17.11
C ALA A 66 16.87 -0.84 -16.86
N LYS A 67 16.45 -2.10 -16.89
CA LYS A 67 17.35 -3.26 -16.77
C LYS A 67 17.92 -3.61 -18.15
N GLU A 68 19.22 -3.39 -18.32
CA GLU A 68 20.06 -4.01 -19.38
C GLU A 68 20.49 -5.42 -18.99
#